data_AF-A0A2N7QXY8-F1
#
_entry.id   AF-A0A2N7QXY8-F1
#
_cell.length_a   1.000
_cell.length_b   1.000
_cell.length_c   1.000
_cell.angle_alpha   90.00
_cell.angle_beta   90.00
_cell.angle_gamma   90.00
#
_symmetry.space_group_name_H-M   'P 1'
#
loop_
_entity.id
_entity.type
_entity.pdbx_description
1 polymer ?
#
loop_
_entity_poly.entity_id
_entity_poly.type
_entity_poly.pdbx_seq_one_letter_code
_entity_poly.pdbx_strand_id
1 'polypeptide(L)'
;MPILLAIALQLSPTAGADFHARVTQAKLAEGAATGPAYQKQMWDRIGNATTDAYKACLAGTQPQDKSPFTLVADVTTDGRLANITVQPEIPVAKCMASHFTGLTLPAPPAKPSPYPVEIDFSIK
;
A
#
# COMPACT_ATOMS: atom_id res chain seq x y z
N MET A 1 34.26 -16.18 38.80
CA MET A 1 34.00 -15.85 37.38
C MET A 1 32.50 -15.61 37.23
N PRO A 2 32.02 -14.36 37.13
CA PRO A 2 30.60 -14.11 36.94
C PRO A 2 30.27 -14.27 35.45
N ILE A 3 29.35 -15.19 35.15
CA ILE A 3 28.79 -15.38 33.81
C ILE A 3 27.74 -14.28 33.63
N LEU A 4 28.10 -13.24 32.86
CA LEU A 4 27.14 -12.26 32.35
C LEU A 4 26.28 -12.94 31.28
N LEU A 5 25.03 -13.26 31.62
CA LEU A 5 24.01 -13.60 30.63
C LEU A 5 23.65 -12.33 29.85
N ALA A 6 24.17 -12.20 28.62
CA ALA A 6 23.73 -11.20 27.67
C ALA A 6 22.38 -11.64 27.07
N ILE A 7 21.29 -10.97 27.46
CA ILE A 7 19.99 -11.08 26.82
C ILE A 7 20.03 -10.21 25.56
N ALA A 8 20.29 -10.82 24.41
CA ALA A 8 20.12 -10.17 23.12
C ALA A 8 18.62 -10.21 22.75
N LEU A 9 17.90 -9.12 23.01
CA LEU A 9 16.55 -8.91 22.49
C LEU A 9 16.68 -8.69 20.97
N GLN A 10 16.45 -9.73 20.18
CA GLN A 10 16.38 -9.62 18.73
C GLN A 10 15.08 -8.88 18.36
N LEU A 11 15.16 -7.55 18.18
CA LEU A 11 14.09 -6.75 17.56
C LEU A 11 13.99 -7.13 16.08
N SER A 12 13.27 -8.22 15.80
CA SER A 12 12.75 -8.44 14.45
C SER A 12 11.62 -7.43 14.23
N PRO A 13 11.64 -6.61 13.17
CA PRO A 13 10.52 -5.74 12.88
C PRO A 13 9.27 -6.60 12.68
N THR A 14 8.24 -6.36 13.49
CA THR A 14 6.94 -6.98 13.27
C THR A 14 6.39 -6.46 11.94
N ALA A 15 5.73 -7.30 11.14
CA ALA A 15 5.17 -6.90 9.84
C ALA A 15 4.24 -5.67 9.94
N GLY A 16 3.60 -5.45 11.09
CA GLY A 16 2.82 -4.24 11.39
C GLY A 16 3.66 -2.96 11.53
N ALA A 17 4.86 -3.04 12.13
CA ALA A 17 5.77 -1.90 12.23
C ALA A 17 6.30 -1.48 10.86
N ASP A 18 6.58 -2.45 9.98
CA ASP A 18 6.96 -2.19 8.59
C ASP A 18 5.82 -1.52 7.81
N PHE A 19 4.61 -2.06 7.90
CA PHE A 19 3.44 -1.48 7.22
C PHE A 19 3.18 -0.03 7.64
N HIS A 20 3.18 0.27 8.93
CA HIS A 20 2.94 1.63 9.40
C HIS A 20 4.04 2.62 8.98
N ALA A 21 5.30 2.17 8.97
CA ALA A 21 6.40 2.97 8.44
C ALA A 21 6.18 3.30 6.96
N ARG A 22 5.74 2.32 6.16
CA ARG A 22 5.46 2.50 4.73
C ARG A 22 4.25 3.42 4.47
N VAL A 23 3.18 3.30 5.25
CA VAL A 23 2.06 4.26 5.23
C VAL A 23 2.56 5.68 5.50
N THR A 24 3.41 5.83 6.52
CA THR A 24 3.97 7.15 6.89
C THR A 24 4.81 7.73 5.75
N GLN A 25 5.66 6.93 5.12
CA GLN A 25 6.47 7.37 3.98
C GLN A 25 5.60 7.76 2.77
N ALA A 26 4.54 7.01 2.48
CA ALA A 26 3.59 7.35 1.43
C ALA A 26 2.90 8.70 1.68
N LYS A 27 2.44 8.94 2.91
CA LYS A 27 1.82 10.23 3.30
C LYS A 27 2.81 11.40 3.21
N LEU A 28 4.09 11.19 3.55
CA LEU A 28 5.12 12.21 3.38
C LEU A 28 5.39 12.49 1.89
N ALA A 29 5.41 11.46 1.04
CA ALA A 29 5.58 11.61 -0.41
C ALA A 29 4.38 12.32 -1.06
N GLU A 30 3.16 12.02 -0.59
CA GLU A 30 1.93 12.70 -0.97
C GLU A 30 1.94 14.19 -0.59
N GLY A 31 2.41 14.52 0.62
CA GLY A 31 2.49 15.89 1.12
C GLY A 31 3.68 16.70 0.56
N ALA A 32 4.60 16.07 -0.17
CA ALA A 32 5.74 16.76 -0.78
C ALA A 32 5.31 17.65 -1.96
N ALA A 33 6.20 18.54 -2.40
CA ALA A 33 5.92 19.50 -3.47
C ALA A 33 5.43 18.87 -4.79
N THR A 34 5.88 17.65 -5.11
CA THR A 34 5.47 16.90 -6.32
C THR A 34 4.27 15.98 -6.10
N GLY A 35 3.87 15.75 -4.84
CA GLY A 35 2.86 14.77 -4.46
C GLY A 35 1.48 15.03 -5.07
N PRO A 36 0.90 16.24 -4.97
CA PRO A 36 -0.42 16.53 -5.52
C PRO A 36 -0.50 16.34 -7.04
N ALA A 37 0.54 16.72 -7.77
CA ALA A 37 0.60 16.55 -9.22
C ALA A 37 0.67 15.06 -9.61
N TYR A 38 1.46 14.28 -8.87
CA TYR A 38 1.56 12.84 -9.09
C TYR A 38 0.27 12.11 -8.73
N GLN A 39 -0.34 12.43 -7.57
CA GLN A 39 -1.64 11.89 -7.18
C GLN A 39 -2.72 12.11 -8.23
N LYS A 40 -2.80 13.32 -8.80
CA LYS A 40 -3.72 13.60 -9.89
C LYS A 40 -3.49 12.67 -11.09
N GLN A 41 -2.24 12.54 -11.55
CA GLN A 41 -1.92 11.67 -12.69
C GLN A 41 -2.21 10.20 -12.39
N MET A 42 -1.90 9.74 -11.17
CA MET A 42 -2.17 8.40 -10.71
C MET A 42 -3.68 8.10 -10.77
N TRP A 43 -4.51 8.96 -10.17
CA TRP A 43 -5.96 8.76 -10.14
C TRP A 43 -6.61 8.92 -11.51
N ASP A 44 -6.13 9.84 -12.36
CA ASP A 44 -6.57 9.96 -13.75
C ASP A 44 -6.26 8.65 -14.54
N ARG A 45 -5.20 7.91 -14.16
CA ARG A 45 -4.81 6.65 -14.80
C ARG A 45 -5.59 5.44 -14.30
N ILE A 46 -5.81 5.31 -12.99
CA ILE A 46 -6.35 4.08 -12.39
C ILE A 46 -7.74 4.19 -11.78
N GLY A 47 -8.31 5.38 -11.60
CA GLY A 47 -9.52 5.58 -10.78
C GLY A 47 -10.70 4.68 -11.16
N ASN A 48 -11.02 4.60 -12.46
CA ASN A 48 -12.10 3.74 -12.96
C ASN A 48 -11.79 2.26 -12.75
N ALA A 49 -10.57 1.82 -13.12
CA ALA A 49 -10.15 0.43 -12.96
C ALA A 49 -10.14 -0.02 -11.50
N THR A 50 -9.68 0.84 -10.59
CA THR A 50 -9.71 0.61 -9.14
C THR A 50 -11.13 0.49 -8.63
N THR A 51 -12.05 1.33 -9.10
CA THR A 51 -13.47 1.28 -8.72
C THR A 51 -14.12 -0.02 -9.18
N ASP A 52 -13.87 -0.44 -10.42
CA ASP A 52 -14.44 -1.67 -10.97
C ASP A 52 -13.86 -2.93 -10.32
N ALA A 53 -12.55 -2.93 -10.06
CA ALA A 53 -11.89 -3.99 -9.28
C ALA A 53 -12.49 -4.11 -7.87
N TYR A 54 -12.73 -2.98 -7.19
CA TYR A 54 -13.29 -3.00 -5.85
C TYR A 54 -14.71 -3.58 -5.82
N LYS A 55 -15.57 -3.19 -6.80
CA LYS A 55 -16.90 -3.78 -6.96
C LYS A 55 -16.84 -5.28 -7.21
N ALA A 56 -15.93 -5.73 -8.07
CA ALA A 56 -15.73 -7.15 -8.36
C ALA A 56 -15.28 -7.93 -7.12
N CYS A 57 -14.31 -7.40 -6.36
CA CYS A 57 -13.83 -8.02 -5.12
C CYS A 57 -14.91 -8.11 -4.05
N LEU A 58 -15.75 -7.07 -3.88
CA LEU A 58 -16.88 -7.10 -2.96
C LEU A 58 -17.91 -8.17 -3.35
N ALA A 59 -18.23 -8.28 -4.64
CA ALA A 59 -19.16 -9.29 -5.15
C ALA A 59 -18.66 -10.74 -4.92
N GLY A 60 -17.35 -10.94 -4.82
CA GLY A 60 -16.72 -12.22 -4.51
C GLY A 60 -16.75 -12.62 -3.03
N THR A 61 -17.22 -11.76 -2.11
CA THR A 61 -17.30 -12.04 -0.67
C THR A 61 -18.76 -12.18 -0.21
N GLN A 62 -19.10 -13.25 0.52
CA GLN A 62 -20.42 -13.45 1.12
C GLN A 62 -20.31 -13.78 2.63
N PRO A 63 -20.92 -12.97 3.51
CA PRO A 63 -21.52 -11.65 3.22
C PRO A 63 -20.47 -10.67 2.68
N GLN A 64 -20.91 -9.60 2.02
CA GLN A 64 -19.98 -8.58 1.53
C GLN A 64 -19.23 -7.96 2.71
N ASP A 65 -17.91 -8.09 2.71
CA ASP A 65 -17.06 -7.44 3.71
C ASP A 65 -16.69 -6.03 3.22
N LYS A 66 -17.30 -5.02 3.86
CA LYS A 66 -17.09 -3.59 3.57
C LYS A 66 -16.17 -2.93 4.59
N SER A 67 -15.50 -3.72 5.43
CA SER A 67 -14.56 -3.20 6.41
C SER A 67 -13.47 -2.38 5.70
N PRO A 68 -13.07 -1.22 6.27
CA PRO A 68 -12.04 -0.40 5.67
C PRO A 68 -10.70 -1.12 5.71
N PHE A 69 -9.86 -0.86 4.71
CA PHE A 69 -8.49 -1.34 4.66
C PHE A 69 -7.60 -0.39 3.88
N THR A 70 -6.32 -0.46 4.15
CA THR A 70 -5.29 0.35 3.51
C THR A 70 -4.39 -0.57 2.68
N LEU A 71 -4.05 -0.15 1.46
CA LEU A 71 -3.04 -0.75 0.61
C LEU A 71 -1.80 0.15 0.61
N VAL A 72 -0.62 -0.42 0.80
CA VAL A 72 0.66 0.25 0.56
C VAL A 72 1.46 -0.50 -0.49
N ALA A 73 2.12 0.24 -1.36
CA ALA A 73 2.95 -0.32 -2.41
C ALA A 73 4.11 0.61 -2.76
N ASP A 74 5.10 0.03 -3.42
CA ASP A 74 6.28 0.70 -3.90
C ASP A 74 6.16 0.86 -5.41
N VAL A 75 6.19 2.09 -5.91
CA VAL A 75 6.19 2.38 -7.35
C VAL A 75 7.64 2.45 -7.83
N THR A 76 7.96 1.56 -8.74
CA THR A 76 9.23 1.55 -9.49
C THR A 76 9.31 2.73 -10.46
N THR A 77 10.50 3.01 -10.98
CA THR A 77 10.70 4.13 -11.92
C THR A 77 9.93 3.98 -13.24
N ASP A 78 9.58 2.75 -13.63
CA ASP A 78 8.73 2.45 -14.78
C ASP A 78 7.23 2.36 -14.45
N GLY A 79 6.83 2.72 -13.22
CA GLY A 79 5.42 2.76 -12.82
C GLY A 79 4.82 1.42 -12.40
N ARG A 80 5.62 0.34 -12.35
CA ARG A 80 5.17 -0.95 -11.81
C ARG A 80 5.11 -0.92 -10.29
N LEU A 81 4.19 -1.70 -9.75
CA LEU A 81 4.01 -1.84 -8.32
C LEU A 81 4.77 -3.05 -7.79
N ALA A 82 5.45 -2.85 -6.67
CA ALA A 82 6.16 -3.87 -5.91
C ALA A 82 5.78 -3.77 -4.42
N ASN A 83 6.16 -4.80 -3.65
CA ASN A 83 5.97 -4.86 -2.20
C ASN A 83 4.52 -4.55 -1.75
N ILE A 84 3.52 -4.95 -2.54
CA ILE A 84 2.12 -4.65 -2.23
C ILE A 84 1.74 -5.34 -0.92
N THR A 85 1.20 -4.57 0.01
CA THR A 85 0.74 -5.07 1.31
C THR A 85 -0.57 -4.40 1.66
N VAL A 86 -1.47 -5.13 2.31
CA VAL A 86 -2.78 -4.61 2.74
C VAL A 86 -3.01 -4.88 4.22
N GLN A 87 -3.65 -3.95 4.91
CA GLN A 87 -4.10 -4.15 6.30
C GLN A 87 -5.47 -3.50 6.55
N PRO A 88 -6.40 -4.19 7.26
CA PRO A 88 -6.32 -5.61 7.63
C PRO A 88 -6.34 -6.52 6.39
N GLU A 89 -5.78 -7.73 6.54
CA GLU A 89 -5.70 -8.73 5.48
C GLU A 89 -7.02 -9.50 5.26
N ILE A 90 -8.12 -8.75 5.10
CA ILE A 90 -9.45 -9.29 4.82
C ILE A 90 -9.58 -9.77 3.36
N PRO A 91 -10.55 -10.64 3.03
CA PRO A 91 -10.66 -11.21 1.68
C PRO A 91 -10.76 -10.16 0.56
N VAL A 92 -11.53 -9.09 0.75
CA VAL A 92 -11.65 -7.99 -0.22
C VAL A 92 -10.31 -7.26 -0.42
N ALA A 93 -9.53 -7.07 0.65
CA ALA A 93 -8.22 -6.42 0.59
C ALA A 93 -7.20 -7.26 -0.17
N LYS A 94 -7.18 -8.58 0.05
CA LYS A 94 -6.31 -9.52 -0.70
C LYS A 94 -6.67 -9.59 -2.18
N CYS A 95 -7.97 -9.56 -2.49
CA CYS A 95 -8.45 -9.46 -3.86
C CYS A 95 -7.93 -8.16 -4.52
N MET A 96 -8.07 -7.02 -3.85
CA MET A 96 -7.56 -5.75 -4.35
C MET A 96 -6.05 -5.74 -4.56
N ALA A 97 -5.27 -6.27 -3.60
CA ALA A 97 -3.82 -6.41 -3.77
C ALA A 97 -3.45 -7.16 -5.06
N SER A 98 -4.22 -8.21 -5.41
CA SER A 98 -4.00 -9.00 -6.62
C SER A 98 -4.25 -8.18 -7.90
N HIS A 99 -5.29 -7.34 -7.93
CA HIS A 99 -5.54 -6.44 -9.06
C HIS A 99 -4.40 -5.44 -9.28
N PHE A 100 -3.83 -4.91 -8.19
CA PHE A 100 -2.73 -3.94 -8.26
C PHE A 100 -1.43 -4.55 -8.80
N THR A 101 -1.22 -5.87 -8.73
CA THR A 101 -0.03 -6.51 -9.35
C THR A 101 0.01 -6.35 -10.88
N GLY A 102 -1.15 -6.19 -11.53
CA GLY A 102 -1.27 -6.04 -12.98
C GLY A 102 -1.34 -4.58 -13.46
N LEU A 103 -1.38 -3.60 -12.54
CA LEU A 103 -1.52 -2.20 -12.90
C LEU A 103 -0.15 -1.56 -13.19
N THR A 104 -0.18 -0.56 -14.07
CA THR A 104 0.96 0.33 -14.32
C THR A 104 0.53 1.76 -14.08
N LEU A 105 1.14 2.38 -13.07
CA LEU A 105 0.95 3.77 -12.73
C LEU A 105 1.78 4.68 -13.67
N PRO A 106 1.50 5.98 -13.70
CA PRO A 106 2.44 6.94 -14.27
C PRO A 106 3.82 6.83 -13.60
N ALA A 107 4.88 7.21 -14.32
CA ALA A 107 6.21 7.24 -13.73
C ALA A 107 6.24 8.22 -12.53
N PRO A 108 6.74 7.80 -11.36
CA PRO A 108 6.76 8.64 -10.17
C PRO A 108 7.85 9.71 -10.23
N PRO A 109 7.80 10.72 -9.34
CA PRO A 109 8.94 11.59 -9.07
C PRO A 109 10.20 10.76 -8.74
N ALA A 110 11.38 11.26 -9.11
CA ALA A 110 12.65 10.54 -8.93
C ALA A 110 13.02 10.24 -7.46
N LYS A 111 12.42 10.95 -6.50
CA LYS A 111 12.63 10.76 -5.07
C LYS A 111 11.30 10.85 -4.30
N PRO A 112 11.12 10.02 -3.26
CA PRO A 112 11.95 8.86 -2.89
C PRO A 112 11.89 7.74 -3.95
N SER A 113 12.86 6.82 -3.92
CA SER A 113 12.93 5.67 -4.85
C SER A 113 13.27 4.39 -4.07
N PRO A 114 12.41 3.35 -4.07
CA PRO A 114 11.10 3.33 -4.75
C PRO A 114 10.12 4.36 -4.17
N TYR A 115 9.16 4.80 -4.98
CA TYR A 115 8.22 5.85 -4.57
C TYR A 115 7.04 5.22 -3.82
N PRO A 116 6.81 5.52 -2.54
CA PRO A 116 5.77 4.88 -1.75
C PRO A 116 4.41 5.48 -2.10
N VAL A 117 3.42 4.61 -2.24
CA VAL A 117 2.01 5.00 -2.38
C VAL A 117 1.17 4.28 -1.34
N GLU A 118 0.12 4.97 -0.91
CA GLU A 118 -0.89 4.46 0.00
C GLU A 118 -2.26 4.75 -0.58
N ILE A 119 -3.17 3.79 -0.47
CA ILE A 119 -4.55 3.91 -0.91
C ILE A 119 -5.45 3.38 0.19
N ASP A 120 -6.30 4.27 0.71
CA ASP A 120 -7.33 3.91 1.68
C ASP A 120 -8.62 3.53 0.95
N PHE A 121 -9.17 2.38 1.33
CA PHE A 121 -10.45 1.89 0.85
C PHE A 121 -11.46 1.95 2.00
N SER A 122 -12.39 2.88 1.91
CA SER A 122 -13.47 3.04 2.87
C SER A 122 -14.76 3.44 2.16
N ILE A 123 -15.87 2.79 2.53
CA ILE A 123 -17.22 3.15 2.08
C ILE A 123 -17.92 3.83 3.26
N LYS A 124 -18.57 4.97 3.02
CA LYS A 124 -19.47 5.61 3.98
C LYS A 124 -20.89 5.07 3.87
#